data_AF-A0A7J4V2K6-F1
#
_entry.id   AF-A0A7J4V2K6-F1
#
_cell.length_a   1.000
_cell.length_b   1.000
_cell.length_c   1.000
_cell.angle_alpha   90.00
_cell.angle_beta   90.00
_cell.angle_gamma   90.00
#
_symmetry.space_group_name_H-M   'P 1'
#
loop_
_entity.id
_entity.type
_entity.pdbx_description
1 polymer ?
#
loop_
_entity_poly.entity_id
_entity_poly.type
_entity_poly.pdbx_seq_one_letter_code
_entity_poly.pdbx_strand_id
1 'polypeptide(L)'
;MTHTGLAAQLLKAAGATVGDTVRIQKGHETHTGVLMPRHEFSDEAIITLKLPSGYNIGLRVTQGSTVAMVSKKETKGDVRKKLPRGQGRKDVAVISTGGTIASYVDYRTGAVHPAKSADELVFSVPELMDLCNVRAKVLYSILSENMTVAHWQGLARAVAEELNSGAVGAIVPHGTDTMGFTAAALSFMLKNLTGPVVCVGSQRSSDRPSSDATMNLLAATRLCVDADLGEVVVMMHGEPSDSYCLAHRGTKVRKMHSSRRDAFASMNIQPIARVEGSEVRFNGHHLKRSEG
;
A
#
# COMPACT_ATOMS: atom_id res chain seq x y z
N MET A 1 -14.22 10.22 9.62
CA MET A 1 -14.90 10.72 10.84
C MET A 1 -16.08 11.59 10.44
N THR A 2 -17.15 11.58 11.23
CA THR A 2 -18.36 12.38 10.98
C THR A 2 -18.21 13.80 11.52
N HIS A 3 -18.90 14.77 10.91
CA HIS A 3 -19.01 16.11 11.49
C HIS A 3 -19.70 16.05 12.87
N THR A 4 -19.34 16.98 13.75
CA THR A 4 -19.96 17.19 15.08
C THR A 4 -20.51 18.62 15.19
N GLY A 5 -21.22 18.94 16.27
CA GLY A 5 -21.72 20.29 16.55
C GLY A 5 -22.67 20.87 15.48
N LEU A 6 -22.57 22.18 15.27
CA LEU A 6 -23.45 22.94 14.36
C LEU A 6 -23.35 22.48 12.90
N ALA A 7 -22.14 22.16 12.42
CA ALA A 7 -21.94 21.65 11.06
C ALA A 7 -22.71 20.34 10.84
N ALA A 8 -22.66 19.43 11.82
CA ALA A 8 -23.40 18.16 11.75
C ALA A 8 -24.91 18.37 11.70
N GLN A 9 -25.43 19.31 12.48
CA GLN A 9 -26.86 19.63 12.51
C GLN A 9 -27.33 20.17 11.15
N LEU A 10 -26.60 21.13 10.58
CA LEU A 10 -26.93 21.71 9.27
C LEU A 10 -26.86 20.67 8.15
N LEU A 11 -25.83 19.82 8.15
CA LEU A 11 -25.68 18.73 7.17
C LEU A 11 -26.80 17.70 7.30
N LYS A 12 -27.16 17.32 8.53
CA LYS A 12 -28.26 16.39 8.80
C LYS A 12 -29.60 16.95 8.35
N ALA A 13 -29.87 18.23 8.62
CA ALA A 13 -31.08 18.91 8.16
C ALA A 13 -31.20 18.95 6.64
N ALA A 14 -30.08 19.09 5.93
CA ALA A 14 -30.02 19.05 4.47
C ALA A 14 -30.05 17.63 3.87
N GLY A 15 -30.04 16.57 4.69
CA GLY A 15 -29.92 15.18 4.20
C GLY A 15 -28.59 14.90 3.50
N ALA A 16 -27.56 15.68 3.81
CA ALA A 16 -26.25 15.66 3.14
C ALA A 16 -25.28 14.67 3.77
N THR A 17 -24.59 13.92 2.90
CA THR A 17 -23.56 12.97 3.27
C THR A 17 -22.29 13.21 2.48
N VAL A 18 -21.15 12.77 3.02
CA VAL A 18 -19.85 12.92 2.35
C VAL A 18 -19.89 12.36 0.92
N GLY A 19 -19.41 13.16 -0.03
CA GLY A 19 -19.46 12.88 -1.47
C GLY A 19 -20.65 13.50 -2.20
N ASP A 20 -21.68 13.97 -1.49
CA ASP A 20 -22.80 14.70 -2.09
C ASP A 20 -22.37 16.13 -2.48
N THR A 21 -22.98 16.69 -3.52
CA THR A 21 -22.79 18.12 -3.85
C THR A 21 -23.74 18.95 -3.02
N VAL A 22 -23.20 19.91 -2.28
CA VAL A 22 -23.98 20.81 -1.42
C VAL A 22 -23.68 22.27 -1.75
N ARG A 23 -24.67 23.12 -1.47
CA ARG A 23 -24.53 24.57 -1.50
C ARG A 23 -24.59 25.09 -0.06
N ILE A 24 -23.61 25.88 0.33
CA ILE A 24 -23.53 26.52 1.63
C ILE A 24 -23.63 28.03 1.42
N GLN A 25 -24.55 28.67 2.13
CA GLN A 25 -24.71 30.12 2.13
C GLN A 25 -24.41 30.67 3.53
N LYS A 26 -23.60 31.73 3.58
CA LYS A 26 -23.24 32.46 4.79
C LYS A 26 -23.25 33.96 4.49
N GLY A 27 -24.28 34.66 4.98
CA GLY A 27 -24.48 36.06 4.61
C GLY A 27 -24.66 36.21 3.09
N HIS A 28 -23.79 36.99 2.46
CA HIS A 28 -23.77 37.19 1.01
C HIS A 28 -22.91 36.17 0.24
N GLU A 29 -22.11 35.36 0.93
CA GLU A 29 -21.24 34.37 0.31
C GLU A 29 -22.02 33.08 0.07
N THR A 30 -21.86 32.52 -1.13
CA THR A 30 -22.43 31.22 -1.51
C THR A 30 -21.36 30.37 -2.17
N HIS A 31 -21.16 29.16 -1.64
CA HIS A 31 -20.22 28.20 -2.20
C HIS A 31 -20.95 26.89 -2.52
N THR A 32 -20.67 26.33 -3.68
CA THR A 32 -21.19 25.03 -4.10
C THR A 32 -20.03 24.09 -4.39
N GLY A 33 -20.07 22.89 -3.84
CA GLY A 33 -19.01 21.91 -4.01
C GLY A 33 -19.35 20.54 -3.43
N VAL A 34 -18.48 19.57 -3.68
CA VAL A 34 -18.61 18.23 -3.12
C VAL A 34 -18.24 18.27 -1.64
N LEU A 35 -19.12 17.74 -0.79
CA LEU A 35 -18.89 17.66 0.65
C LEU A 35 -17.76 16.68 0.96
N MET A 36 -16.70 17.19 1.60
CA MET A 36 -15.51 16.43 1.93
C MET A 36 -15.58 15.88 3.36
N PRO A 37 -14.86 14.79 3.67
CA PRO A 37 -14.78 14.29 5.04
C PRO A 37 -14.20 15.35 6.00
N ARG A 38 -14.68 15.37 7.24
CA ARG A 38 -14.05 16.15 8.32
C ARG A 38 -12.68 15.57 8.67
N HIS A 39 -11.68 16.43 8.78
CA HIS A 39 -10.38 16.10 9.38
C HIS A 39 -10.42 16.22 10.90
N GLU A 40 -9.70 15.36 11.61
CA GLU A 40 -9.71 15.28 13.08
C GLU A 40 -9.35 16.60 13.76
N PHE A 41 -8.41 17.33 13.16
CA PHE A 41 -7.91 18.62 13.67
C PHE A 41 -8.79 19.81 13.28
N SER A 42 -9.87 19.62 12.51
CA SER A 42 -10.76 20.71 12.11
C SER A 42 -11.78 21.03 13.20
N ASP A 43 -11.94 22.32 13.50
CA ASP A 43 -13.00 22.86 14.35
C ASP A 43 -14.39 22.34 13.95
N GLU A 44 -15.27 22.09 14.93
CA GLU A 44 -16.60 21.51 14.71
C GLU A 44 -17.50 22.37 13.82
N ALA A 45 -17.26 23.68 13.77
CA ALA A 45 -18.00 24.61 12.93
C ALA A 45 -17.46 24.69 11.49
N ILE A 46 -16.49 23.85 11.08
CA ILE A 46 -15.94 23.87 9.73
C ILE A 46 -16.57 22.77 8.87
N ILE A 47 -17.08 23.18 7.69
CA ILE A 47 -17.45 22.28 6.61
C ILE A 47 -16.44 22.44 5.47
N THR A 48 -15.88 21.32 5.00
CA THR A 48 -14.93 21.32 3.88
C THR A 48 -15.65 20.98 2.59
N LEU A 49 -15.48 21.82 1.57
CA LEU A 49 -16.00 21.60 0.22
C LEU A 49 -14.87 21.47 -0.78
N LYS A 50 -15.03 20.58 -1.75
CA LYS A 50 -14.23 20.57 -2.98
C LYS A 50 -14.97 21.30 -4.08
N LEU A 51 -14.39 22.40 -4.54
CA LEU A 51 -14.95 23.23 -5.59
C LEU A 51 -14.82 22.55 -6.97
N PRO A 52 -15.60 22.96 -7.98
CA PRO A 52 -15.44 22.49 -9.36
C PRO A 52 -14.02 22.71 -9.93
N SER A 53 -13.29 23.70 -9.41
CA SER A 53 -11.88 23.94 -9.76
C SER A 53 -10.91 22.88 -9.22
N GLY A 54 -11.38 21.98 -8.35
CA GLY A 54 -10.56 20.95 -7.70
C GLY A 54 -9.95 21.36 -6.35
N TYR A 55 -10.04 22.64 -5.98
CA TYR A 55 -9.54 23.14 -4.69
C TYR A 55 -10.47 22.77 -3.54
N ASN A 56 -9.88 22.40 -2.39
CA ASN A 56 -10.60 22.24 -1.14
C ASN A 56 -10.63 23.58 -0.39
N ILE A 57 -11.82 23.98 0.09
CA ILE A 57 -12.00 25.14 0.97
C ILE A 57 -12.64 24.73 2.28
N GLY A 58 -12.24 25.36 3.38
CA GLY A 58 -12.86 25.20 4.70
C GLY A 58 -13.76 26.39 5.00
N LEU A 59 -15.06 26.13 5.19
CA LEU A 59 -16.05 27.15 5.48
C LEU A 59 -16.50 27.04 6.94
N ARG A 60 -16.23 28.08 7.73
CA ARG A 60 -16.74 28.19 9.09
C ARG A 60 -18.21 28.59 9.06
N VAL A 61 -19.10 27.66 9.39
CA VAL A 61 -20.54 27.90 9.54
C VAL A 61 -20.88 28.57 10.86
N THR A 62 -21.97 29.34 10.84
CA THR A 62 -22.57 30.03 12.00
C THR A 62 -24.06 29.72 12.04
N GLN A 63 -24.78 30.15 13.09
CA GLN A 63 -26.22 29.86 13.21
C GLN A 63 -27.07 30.41 12.04
N GLY A 64 -26.61 31.49 11.38
CA GLY A 64 -27.27 32.04 10.19
C GLY A 64 -26.85 31.39 8.87
N SER A 65 -26.02 30.34 8.90
CA SER A 65 -25.60 29.62 7.69
C SER A 65 -26.66 28.60 7.28
N THR A 66 -26.88 28.45 5.98
CA THR A 66 -27.79 27.43 5.43
C THR A 66 -27.02 26.47 4.54
N VAL A 67 -27.49 25.21 4.52
CA VAL A 67 -26.94 24.16 3.67
C VAL A 67 -28.08 23.54 2.87
N ALA A 68 -27.90 23.43 1.56
CA ALA A 68 -28.85 22.80 0.65
C ALA A 68 -28.17 21.68 -0.13
N MET A 69 -28.84 20.53 -0.25
CA MET A 69 -28.44 19.46 -1.15
C MET A 69 -28.62 19.90 -2.61
N VAL A 70 -27.59 19.71 -3.43
CA VAL A 70 -27.65 19.99 -4.88
C VAL A 70 -27.76 18.68 -5.65
N SER A 71 -26.91 17.68 -5.35
CA SER A 71 -26.98 16.37 -5.98
C SER A 71 -26.39 15.27 -5.10
N LYS A 72 -26.90 14.05 -5.26
CA LYS A 72 -26.36 12.87 -4.58
C LYS A 72 -25.10 12.35 -5.26
N LYS A 73 -24.20 11.76 -4.48
CA LYS A 73 -23.00 11.12 -5.01
C LYS A 73 -23.37 10.01 -6.00
N GLU A 74 -22.68 9.97 -7.13
CA GLU A 74 -22.72 8.80 -8.02
C GLU A 74 -21.89 7.67 -7.42
N THR A 75 -22.52 6.52 -7.20
CA THR A 75 -21.86 5.24 -6.90
C THR A 75 -21.49 4.54 -8.21
N LYS A 76 -20.21 4.56 -8.58
CA LYS A 76 -19.70 3.63 -9.59
C LYS A 76 -19.59 2.25 -8.95
N GLY A 77 -20.14 1.24 -9.61
CA GLY A 77 -20.03 -0.16 -9.18
C GLY A 77 -18.58 -0.64 -9.19
N ASP A 78 -18.28 -1.59 -8.30
CA ASP A 78 -16.97 -2.21 -8.19
C ASP A 78 -16.73 -3.12 -9.40
N VAL A 79 -15.88 -2.71 -10.34
CA VAL A 79 -15.57 -3.53 -11.51
C VAL A 79 -14.42 -4.47 -11.16
N ARG A 80 -14.74 -5.66 -10.66
CA ARG A 80 -13.74 -6.73 -10.50
C ARG A 80 -13.34 -7.28 -11.87
N LYS A 81 -12.15 -6.93 -12.35
CA LYS A 81 -11.54 -7.57 -13.52
C LYS A 81 -10.73 -8.77 -13.06
N LYS A 82 -10.94 -9.95 -13.67
CA LYS A 82 -10.09 -11.12 -13.44
C LYS A 82 -8.67 -10.85 -13.93
N LEU A 83 -7.67 -11.24 -13.15
CA LEU A 83 -6.27 -11.18 -13.58
C LEU A 83 -6.00 -12.13 -14.76
N PRO A 84 -5.37 -11.65 -15.85
CA PRO A 84 -4.93 -12.51 -16.94
C PRO A 84 -3.83 -13.47 -16.43
N ARG A 85 -3.88 -14.73 -16.88
CA ARG A 85 -2.83 -15.72 -16.63
C ARG A 85 -2.11 -16.03 -17.94
N GLY A 86 -0.78 -15.96 -17.93
CA GLY A 86 0.06 -16.39 -19.04
C GLY A 86 0.40 -17.87 -18.93
N GLN A 87 0.25 -18.62 -20.03
CA GLN A 87 0.73 -20.00 -20.09
C GLN A 87 2.26 -20.04 -19.93
N GLY A 88 2.78 -21.00 -19.15
CA GLY A 88 4.22 -21.17 -18.92
C GLY A 88 4.87 -20.16 -17.96
N ARG A 89 4.15 -19.14 -17.47
CA ARG A 89 4.68 -18.20 -16.46
C ARG A 89 4.65 -18.81 -15.07
N LYS A 90 5.70 -18.51 -14.28
CA LYS A 90 5.80 -18.89 -12.87
C LYS A 90 4.73 -18.18 -12.03
N ASP A 91 4.20 -18.86 -11.02
CA ASP A 91 3.26 -18.27 -10.06
C ASP A 91 4.01 -17.59 -8.91
N VAL A 92 3.72 -16.32 -8.64
CA VAL A 92 4.25 -15.57 -7.49
C VAL A 92 3.08 -15.16 -6.59
N ALA A 93 3.18 -15.48 -5.31
CA ALA A 93 2.17 -15.09 -4.33
C ALA A 93 2.39 -13.64 -3.88
N VAL A 94 1.31 -12.86 -3.77
CA VAL A 94 1.35 -11.50 -3.21
C VAL A 94 0.37 -11.42 -2.06
N ILE A 95 0.90 -11.45 -0.84
CA ILE A 95 0.14 -11.53 0.40
C ILE A 95 0.17 -10.17 1.09
N SER A 96 -0.83 -9.33 0.82
CA SER A 96 -0.89 -7.98 1.37
C SER A 96 -1.23 -8.01 2.86
N THR A 97 -0.46 -7.26 3.64
CA THR A 97 -0.69 -7.03 5.07
C THR A 97 -1.20 -5.61 5.37
N GLY A 98 -1.40 -4.82 4.31
CA GLY A 98 -1.59 -3.38 4.37
C GLY A 98 -0.37 -2.64 3.81
N GLY A 99 -0.15 -1.43 4.31
CA GLY A 99 0.94 -0.56 3.85
C GLY A 99 0.60 0.26 2.60
N THR A 100 1.32 1.37 2.44
CA THR A 100 1.12 2.40 1.41
C THR A 100 1.59 2.00 0.02
N ILE A 101 2.09 0.78 -0.17
CA ILE A 101 2.63 0.32 -1.46
C ILE A 101 1.52 -0.06 -2.45
N ALA A 102 0.32 -0.35 -1.96
CA ALA A 102 -0.85 -0.66 -2.76
C ALA A 102 -2.00 0.26 -2.35
N SER A 103 -1.92 1.54 -2.72
CA SER A 103 -2.95 2.55 -2.50
C SER A 103 -3.15 3.43 -3.74
N TYR A 104 -4.37 3.93 -3.96
CA TYR A 104 -4.71 4.81 -5.09
C TYR A 104 -5.42 6.08 -4.62
N VAL A 105 -5.25 7.19 -5.35
CA VAL A 105 -6.05 8.41 -5.12
C VAL A 105 -7.38 8.31 -5.85
N ASP A 106 -8.48 8.47 -5.14
CA ASP A 106 -9.73 8.91 -5.78
C ASP A 106 -9.67 10.43 -5.97
N TYR A 107 -9.32 10.90 -7.16
CA TYR A 107 -9.21 12.34 -7.44
C TYR A 107 -10.53 13.11 -7.27
N ARG A 108 -11.69 12.45 -7.31
CA ARG A 108 -12.97 13.11 -7.03
C ARG A 108 -13.07 13.49 -5.57
N THR A 109 -12.65 12.60 -4.66
CA THR A 109 -12.73 12.82 -3.21
C THR A 109 -11.40 13.24 -2.58
N GLY A 110 -10.30 13.23 -3.33
CA GLY A 110 -8.94 13.41 -2.81
C GLY A 110 -8.51 12.33 -1.80
N ALA A 111 -9.31 11.29 -1.58
CA ALA A 111 -9.04 10.26 -0.61
C ALA A 111 -8.02 9.25 -1.17
N VAL A 112 -7.11 8.80 -0.31
CA VAL A 112 -6.23 7.69 -0.62
C VAL A 112 -6.86 6.42 -0.07
N HIS A 113 -7.08 5.44 -0.94
CA HIS A 113 -7.68 4.16 -0.59
C HIS A 113 -6.61 3.07 -0.69
N PRO A 114 -6.45 2.22 0.36
CA PRO A 114 -5.68 1.01 0.21
C PRO A 114 -6.39 0.07 -0.77
N ALA A 115 -5.61 -0.72 -1.51
CA ALA A 115 -6.14 -1.76 -2.39
C ALA A 115 -6.96 -2.74 -1.56
N LYS A 116 -8.21 -2.94 -1.97
CA LYS A 116 -9.20 -3.79 -1.27
C LYS A 116 -9.24 -5.20 -1.82
N SER A 117 -8.65 -5.39 -2.99
CA SER A 117 -8.63 -6.66 -3.70
C SER A 117 -7.25 -6.98 -4.25
N ALA A 118 -7.05 -8.28 -4.47
CA ALA A 118 -5.92 -8.83 -5.19
C ALA A 118 -5.75 -8.17 -6.58
N ASP A 119 -6.86 -7.97 -7.27
CA ASP A 119 -6.92 -7.38 -8.60
C ASP A 119 -6.43 -5.91 -8.58
N GLU A 120 -6.91 -5.10 -7.63
CA GLU A 120 -6.48 -3.69 -7.48
C GLU A 120 -4.97 -3.55 -7.26
N LEU A 121 -4.37 -4.43 -6.46
CA LEU A 121 -2.94 -4.41 -6.21
C LEU A 121 -2.15 -4.63 -7.50
N VAL A 122 -2.53 -5.63 -8.29
CA VAL A 122 -1.84 -5.95 -9.54
C VAL A 122 -2.10 -4.90 -10.62
N PHE A 123 -3.31 -4.35 -10.70
CA PHE A 123 -3.61 -3.29 -11.66
C PHE A 123 -2.91 -1.97 -11.34
N SER A 124 -2.41 -1.77 -10.11
CA SER A 124 -1.58 -0.62 -9.76
C SER A 124 -0.16 -0.71 -10.34
N VAL A 125 0.32 -1.92 -10.65
CA VAL A 125 1.62 -2.19 -11.29
C VAL A 125 1.44 -3.25 -12.38
N PRO A 126 0.87 -2.91 -13.54
CA PRO A 126 0.56 -3.87 -14.60
C PRO A 126 1.77 -4.66 -15.11
N GLU A 127 2.97 -4.08 -15.03
CA GLU A 127 4.23 -4.68 -15.44
C GLU A 127 4.56 -5.98 -14.68
N LEU A 128 3.93 -6.22 -13.52
CA LEU A 128 4.01 -7.50 -12.81
C LEU A 128 3.49 -8.67 -13.65
N MET A 129 2.47 -8.43 -14.49
CA MET A 129 1.82 -9.44 -15.32
C MET A 129 2.69 -9.89 -16.50
N ASP A 130 3.69 -9.08 -16.88
CA ASP A 130 4.68 -9.45 -17.89
C ASP A 130 5.70 -10.46 -17.35
N LEU A 131 5.99 -10.37 -16.04
CA LEU A 131 6.99 -11.18 -15.35
C LEU A 131 6.44 -12.52 -14.85
N CYS A 132 5.22 -12.56 -14.31
CA CYS A 132 4.69 -13.73 -13.63
C CYS A 132 3.17 -13.82 -13.62
N ASN A 133 2.65 -14.99 -13.24
CA ASN A 133 1.26 -15.14 -12.83
C ASN A 133 1.14 -14.73 -11.36
N VAL A 134 0.34 -13.71 -11.06
CA VAL A 134 0.19 -13.23 -9.69
C VAL A 134 -0.95 -13.97 -8.98
N ARG A 135 -0.65 -14.56 -7.82
CA ARG A 135 -1.64 -15.08 -6.85
C ARG A 135 -1.77 -14.09 -5.70
N ALA A 136 -2.66 -13.13 -5.82
CA ALA A 136 -2.80 -12.09 -4.81
C ALA A 136 -3.87 -12.43 -3.76
N LYS A 137 -3.57 -12.13 -2.50
CA LYS A 137 -4.40 -12.37 -1.31
C LYS A 137 -4.25 -11.18 -0.36
N VAL A 138 -5.37 -10.57 0.05
CA VAL A 138 -5.36 -9.57 1.13
C VAL A 138 -5.54 -10.32 2.43
N LEU A 139 -4.46 -10.46 3.21
CA LEU A 139 -4.50 -11.15 4.50
C LEU A 139 -4.93 -10.19 5.62
N TYR A 140 -4.33 -9.00 5.64
CA TYR A 140 -4.63 -7.94 6.59
C TYR A 140 -4.71 -6.59 5.90
N SER A 141 -5.34 -5.61 6.56
CA SER A 141 -5.31 -4.20 6.17
C SER A 141 -5.07 -3.35 7.42
N ILE A 142 -3.85 -3.42 7.94
CA ILE A 142 -3.44 -2.76 9.17
C ILE A 142 -2.23 -1.86 8.95
N LEU A 143 -2.06 -0.86 9.81
CA LEU A 143 -0.81 -0.11 9.92
C LEU A 143 0.27 -1.03 10.50
N SER A 144 1.50 -0.88 10.00
CA SER A 144 2.64 -1.71 10.45
C SER A 144 2.90 -1.60 11.95
N GLU A 145 2.60 -0.45 12.54
CA GLU A 145 2.71 -0.10 13.94
C GLU A 145 1.74 -0.89 14.82
N ASN A 146 0.66 -1.40 14.22
CA ASN A 146 -0.38 -2.19 14.88
C ASN A 146 -0.18 -3.70 14.68
N MET A 147 0.90 -4.14 14.04
CA MET A 147 1.19 -5.56 13.93
C MET A 147 1.54 -6.18 15.28
N THR A 148 1.14 -7.44 15.43
CA THR A 148 1.36 -8.21 16.66
C THR A 148 1.93 -9.58 16.30
N VAL A 149 2.41 -10.32 17.31
CA VAL A 149 2.92 -11.68 17.12
C VAL A 149 1.89 -12.60 16.46
N ALA A 150 0.60 -12.47 16.79
CA ALA A 150 -0.47 -13.24 16.17
C ALA A 150 -0.60 -12.96 14.66
N HIS A 151 -0.40 -11.69 14.25
CA HIS A 151 -0.35 -11.33 12.83
C HIS A 151 0.86 -11.96 12.13
N TRP A 152 2.04 -11.98 12.75
CA TRP A 152 3.22 -12.64 12.18
C TRP A 152 3.00 -14.15 12.00
N GLN A 153 2.39 -14.82 12.98
CA GLN A 153 2.08 -16.24 12.88
C GLN A 153 1.06 -16.53 11.76
N GLY A 154 0.02 -15.71 11.63
CA GLY A 154 -0.95 -15.84 10.54
C GLY A 154 -0.33 -15.60 9.17
N LEU A 155 0.54 -14.60 9.05
CA LEU A 155 1.31 -14.33 7.85
C LEU A 155 2.25 -15.49 7.50
N ALA A 156 2.99 -16.03 8.46
CA ALA A 156 3.86 -17.19 8.22
C ALA A 156 3.08 -18.39 7.69
N ARG A 157 1.91 -18.69 8.27
CA ARG A 157 1.02 -19.76 7.77
C ARG A 157 0.58 -19.50 6.33
N ALA A 158 0.14 -18.28 6.02
CA ALA A 158 -0.30 -17.93 4.67
C ALA A 158 0.84 -18.02 3.64
N VAL A 159 2.05 -17.57 4.01
CA VAL A 159 3.24 -17.69 3.14
C VAL A 159 3.58 -19.17 2.90
N ALA A 160 3.61 -19.99 3.94
CA ALA A 160 3.89 -21.41 3.83
C ALA A 160 2.85 -22.13 2.94
N GLU A 161 1.57 -21.81 3.10
CA GLU A 161 0.48 -22.35 2.28
C GLU A 161 0.69 -22.06 0.78
N GLU A 162 1.06 -20.81 0.42
CA GLU A 162 1.30 -20.43 -0.97
C GLU A 162 2.53 -21.10 -1.57
N LEU A 163 3.65 -21.13 -0.84
CA LEU A 163 4.88 -21.79 -1.29
C LEU A 163 4.67 -23.30 -1.45
N ASN A 164 3.99 -23.96 -0.51
CA ASN A 164 3.66 -25.38 -0.59
C ASN A 164 2.65 -25.68 -1.72
N SER A 165 1.87 -24.69 -2.14
CA SER A 165 0.95 -24.77 -3.29
C SER A 165 1.62 -24.45 -4.64
N GLY A 166 2.96 -24.43 -4.67
CA GLY A 166 3.76 -24.29 -5.89
C GLY A 166 4.04 -22.85 -6.33
N ALA A 167 3.81 -21.84 -5.49
CA ALA A 167 4.32 -20.50 -5.77
C ALA A 167 5.86 -20.50 -5.72
N VAL A 168 6.52 -19.87 -6.69
CA VAL A 168 8.00 -19.86 -6.79
C VAL A 168 8.66 -18.86 -5.84
N GLY A 169 7.85 -18.06 -5.14
CA GLY A 169 8.23 -17.04 -4.18
C GLY A 169 6.98 -16.32 -3.66
N ALA A 170 7.13 -15.61 -2.54
CA ALA A 170 6.05 -14.86 -1.91
C ALA A 170 6.49 -13.41 -1.66
N ILE A 171 5.70 -12.46 -2.11
CA ILE A 171 5.89 -11.03 -1.87
C ILE A 171 4.90 -10.60 -0.78
N VAL A 172 5.40 -9.90 0.21
CA VAL A 172 4.62 -9.38 1.34
C VAL A 172 4.67 -7.85 1.32
N PRO A 173 3.72 -7.21 0.62
CA PRO A 173 3.43 -5.78 0.80
C PRO A 173 3.19 -5.45 2.28
N HIS A 174 3.99 -4.52 2.80
CA HIS A 174 4.05 -4.23 4.23
C HIS A 174 4.35 -2.75 4.51
N GLY A 175 3.83 -2.22 5.62
CA GLY A 175 4.19 -0.87 6.08
C GLY A 175 5.65 -0.78 6.55
N THR A 176 6.31 0.34 6.32
CA THR A 176 7.77 0.42 6.45
C THR A 176 8.28 0.48 7.90
N ASP A 177 7.47 0.89 8.87
CA ASP A 177 7.95 1.19 10.21
C ASP A 177 8.37 -0.06 10.99
N THR A 178 7.62 -1.16 10.84
CA THR A 178 7.91 -2.43 11.54
C THR A 178 8.36 -3.55 10.61
N MET A 179 8.57 -3.29 9.32
CA MET A 179 8.89 -4.31 8.32
C MET A 179 10.12 -5.15 8.67
N GLY A 180 11.16 -4.54 9.23
CA GLY A 180 12.36 -5.27 9.67
C GLY A 180 12.08 -6.25 10.82
N PHE A 181 11.15 -5.93 11.73
CA PHE A 181 10.71 -6.86 12.78
C PHE A 181 9.93 -8.03 12.20
N THR A 182 8.99 -7.75 11.30
CA THR A 182 8.22 -8.80 10.60
C THR A 182 9.14 -9.72 9.80
N ALA A 183 10.09 -9.17 9.03
CA ALA A 183 11.05 -9.95 8.25
C ALA A 183 11.90 -10.86 9.16
N ALA A 184 12.35 -10.36 10.31
CA ALA A 184 13.06 -11.16 11.30
C ALA A 184 12.18 -12.27 11.88
N ALA A 185 10.94 -11.98 12.27
CA ALA A 185 10.00 -12.96 12.80
C ALA A 185 9.73 -14.10 11.80
N LEU A 186 9.44 -13.75 10.53
CA LEU A 186 9.23 -14.72 9.46
C LEU A 186 10.48 -15.56 9.21
N SER A 187 11.69 -14.97 9.29
CA SER A 187 12.95 -15.70 9.10
C SER A 187 13.14 -16.86 10.09
N PHE A 188 12.56 -16.76 11.29
CA PHE A 188 12.63 -17.81 12.31
C PHE A 188 11.45 -18.78 12.23
N MET A 189 10.27 -18.31 11.82
CA MET A 189 9.06 -19.13 11.69
C MET A 189 9.07 -20.03 10.45
N LEU A 190 9.64 -19.54 9.34
CA LEU A 190 9.70 -20.24 8.07
C LEU A 190 11.06 -20.91 7.90
N LYS A 191 11.04 -22.23 7.71
CA LYS A 191 12.24 -23.05 7.47
C LYS A 191 12.13 -23.70 6.10
N ASN A 192 13.26 -24.14 5.55
CA ASN A 192 13.34 -24.87 4.28
C ASN A 192 12.56 -24.19 3.13
N LEU A 193 12.79 -22.90 2.95
CA LEU A 193 12.06 -22.13 1.96
C LEU A 193 12.38 -22.61 0.53
N THR A 194 11.34 -23.01 -0.20
CA THR A 194 11.41 -23.43 -1.63
C THR A 194 11.50 -22.24 -2.61
N GLY A 195 11.31 -21.02 -2.09
CA GLY A 195 11.42 -19.76 -2.81
C GLY A 195 11.58 -18.58 -1.85
N PRO A 196 11.95 -17.40 -2.36
CA PRO A 196 12.20 -16.25 -1.51
C PRO A 196 10.89 -15.70 -0.93
N VAL A 197 10.98 -15.18 0.28
CA VAL A 197 9.89 -14.43 0.93
C VAL A 197 10.33 -12.98 1.04
N VAL A 198 9.74 -12.12 0.24
CA VAL A 198 10.19 -10.74 0.06
C VAL A 198 9.22 -9.78 0.74
N CYS A 199 9.59 -9.26 1.91
CA CYS A 199 8.92 -8.12 2.51
C CYS A 199 9.27 -6.85 1.72
N VAL A 200 8.25 -6.09 1.31
CA VAL A 200 8.43 -4.93 0.43
C VAL A 200 7.45 -3.81 0.82
N GLY A 201 7.89 -2.55 0.72
CA GLY A 201 7.06 -1.39 1.01
C GLY A 201 7.40 -0.21 0.11
N SER A 202 6.88 0.96 0.47
CA SER A 202 7.23 2.24 -0.15
C SER A 202 7.40 3.32 0.91
N GLN A 203 8.42 4.17 0.74
CA GLN A 203 8.67 5.35 1.58
C GLN A 203 7.92 6.57 1.06
N ARG A 204 7.52 6.55 -0.21
CA ARG A 204 6.62 7.51 -0.83
C ARG A 204 5.31 6.79 -1.11
N SER A 205 4.21 7.38 -0.66
CA SER A 205 2.87 6.85 -0.87
C SER A 205 2.65 6.49 -2.35
N SER A 206 2.11 5.30 -2.63
CA SER A 206 1.94 4.75 -3.99
C SER A 206 1.06 5.59 -4.90
N ASP A 207 0.27 6.48 -4.30
CA ASP A 207 -0.64 7.37 -4.98
C ASP A 207 0.07 8.57 -5.64
N ARG A 208 1.37 8.75 -5.35
CA ARG A 208 2.20 9.80 -5.94
C ARG A 208 2.97 9.28 -7.16
N PRO A 209 3.08 10.07 -8.26
CA PRO A 209 3.89 9.70 -9.42
C PRO A 209 5.37 9.44 -9.09
N SER A 210 5.88 10.04 -8.01
CA SER A 210 7.24 9.84 -7.50
C SER A 210 7.33 8.70 -6.47
N SER A 211 6.39 7.76 -6.48
CA SER A 211 6.44 6.62 -5.56
C SER A 211 7.58 5.66 -5.91
N ASP A 212 8.20 5.10 -4.87
CA ASP A 212 9.14 3.99 -4.97
C ASP A 212 8.44 2.61 -5.02
N ALA A 213 7.11 2.56 -4.91
CA ALA A 213 6.32 1.33 -4.86
C ALA A 213 6.52 0.43 -6.09
N THR A 214 6.42 0.99 -7.30
CA THR A 214 6.53 0.26 -8.56
C THR A 214 7.87 -0.43 -8.71
N MET A 215 8.96 0.32 -8.53
CA MET A 215 10.31 -0.24 -8.65
C MET A 215 10.59 -1.29 -7.57
N ASN A 216 10.20 -1.03 -6.32
CA ASN A 216 10.38 -2.00 -5.23
C ASN A 216 9.62 -3.31 -5.50
N LEU A 217 8.37 -3.24 -5.99
CA LEU A 217 7.56 -4.42 -6.34
C LEU A 217 8.13 -5.19 -7.53
N LEU A 218 8.58 -4.50 -8.57
CA LEU A 218 9.20 -5.14 -9.72
C LEU A 218 10.50 -5.83 -9.33
N ALA A 219 11.34 -5.20 -8.51
CA ALA A 219 12.56 -5.81 -8.00
C ALA A 219 12.27 -7.05 -7.13
N ALA A 220 11.27 -6.99 -6.25
CA ALA A 220 10.82 -8.13 -5.45
C ALA A 220 10.34 -9.29 -6.31
N THR A 221 9.62 -8.98 -7.39
CA THR A 221 9.09 -9.97 -8.34
C THR A 221 10.21 -10.64 -9.13
N ARG A 222 11.16 -9.86 -9.67
CA ARG A 222 12.34 -10.42 -10.34
C ARG A 222 13.13 -11.34 -9.42
N LEU A 223 13.31 -10.96 -8.14
CA LEU A 223 13.96 -11.83 -7.17
C LEU A 223 13.20 -13.17 -6.99
N CYS A 224 11.87 -13.15 -6.96
CA CYS A 224 11.06 -14.37 -6.88
C CYS A 224 11.15 -15.25 -8.12
N VAL A 225 11.17 -14.65 -9.32
CA VAL A 225 11.12 -15.37 -10.59
C VAL A 225 12.50 -15.88 -10.99
N ASP A 226 13.56 -15.09 -10.81
CA ASP A 226 14.85 -15.29 -11.46
C ASP A 226 15.94 -15.83 -10.52
N ALA A 227 15.76 -15.70 -9.19
CA ALA A 227 16.83 -16.01 -8.24
C ALA A 227 16.67 -17.37 -7.54
N ASP A 228 17.79 -18.07 -7.31
CA ASP A 228 17.87 -19.26 -6.45
C ASP A 228 18.08 -18.84 -4.98
N LEU A 229 17.03 -18.33 -4.35
CA LEU A 229 17.05 -17.82 -2.98
C LEU A 229 15.97 -18.49 -2.12
N GLY A 230 16.38 -19.10 -1.02
CA GLY A 230 15.53 -19.72 0.00
C GLY A 230 15.57 -18.96 1.33
N GLU A 231 15.38 -17.64 1.29
CA GLU A 231 15.45 -16.76 2.47
C GLU A 231 14.29 -15.77 2.55
N VAL A 232 14.03 -15.30 3.77
CA VAL A 232 13.22 -14.10 4.00
C VAL A 232 14.12 -12.87 3.85
N VAL A 233 13.69 -11.93 3.01
CA VAL A 233 14.43 -10.69 2.72
C VAL A 233 13.52 -9.46 2.73
N VAL A 234 14.12 -8.29 2.93
CA VAL A 234 13.49 -6.99 2.68
C VAL A 234 14.02 -6.44 1.37
N MET A 235 13.13 -6.05 0.44
CA MET A 235 13.49 -5.42 -0.83
C MET A 235 13.09 -3.95 -0.81
N MET A 236 14.06 -3.05 -0.90
CA MET A 236 13.85 -1.60 -0.96
C MET A 236 14.91 -0.95 -1.86
N HIS A 237 14.73 0.32 -2.22
CA HIS A 237 15.75 1.09 -2.95
C HIS A 237 17.12 1.04 -2.25
N GLY A 238 18.18 0.95 -3.04
CA GLY A 238 19.56 1.03 -2.53
C GLY A 238 20.10 2.45 -2.41
N GLU A 239 19.50 3.41 -3.11
CA GLU A 239 19.86 4.82 -3.07
C GLU A 239 18.61 5.71 -3.30
N PRO A 240 18.70 7.04 -3.18
CA PRO A 240 17.54 7.91 -3.35
C PRO A 240 16.96 7.93 -4.78
N SER A 241 17.72 7.49 -5.77
CA SER A 241 17.35 7.48 -7.19
C SER A 241 16.69 6.16 -7.60
N ASP A 242 15.90 6.23 -8.68
CA ASP A 242 15.30 5.07 -9.35
C ASP A 242 16.34 4.30 -10.19
N SER A 243 17.37 3.76 -9.55
CA SER A 243 18.47 3.03 -10.21
C SER A 243 18.46 1.54 -9.90
N TYR A 244 18.49 1.16 -8.63
CA TYR A 244 18.49 -0.22 -8.19
C TYR A 244 17.86 -0.40 -6.80
N CYS A 245 17.43 -1.63 -6.54
CA CYS A 245 17.00 -2.08 -5.23
C CYS A 245 18.01 -3.05 -4.62
N LEU A 246 17.97 -3.16 -3.30
CA LEU A 246 18.77 -4.08 -2.51
C LEU A 246 17.86 -5.08 -1.79
N ALA A 247 18.26 -6.35 -1.84
CA ALA A 247 17.69 -7.40 -1.01
C ALA A 247 18.51 -7.52 0.28
N HIS A 248 17.91 -7.16 1.42
CA HIS A 248 18.52 -7.26 2.74
C HIS A 248 18.07 -8.55 3.42
N ARG A 249 19.00 -9.29 4.05
CA ARG A 249 18.64 -10.46 4.87
C ARG A 249 17.66 -10.06 5.97
N GLY A 250 16.53 -10.78 6.10
CA GLY A 250 15.43 -10.40 7.00
C GLY A 250 15.82 -10.24 8.47
N THR A 251 16.81 -10.99 8.95
CA THR A 251 17.34 -10.89 10.33
C THR A 251 18.43 -9.85 10.53
N LYS A 252 18.86 -9.16 9.46
CA LYS A 252 19.98 -8.21 9.48
C LYS A 252 19.60 -6.88 8.82
N VAL A 253 18.33 -6.53 8.79
CA VAL A 253 17.86 -5.28 8.17
C VAL A 253 17.28 -4.32 9.20
N ARG A 254 17.55 -3.03 9.04
CA ARG A 254 16.97 -1.97 9.88
C ARG A 254 16.57 -0.76 9.04
N LYS A 255 15.44 -0.14 9.37
CA LYS A 255 15.06 1.20 8.87
C LYS A 255 15.90 2.24 9.61
N MET A 256 16.88 2.81 8.90
CA MET A 256 17.87 3.77 9.41
C MET A 256 17.50 5.23 9.11
N HIS A 257 16.52 5.47 8.23
CA HIS A 257 16.00 6.81 7.97
C HIS A 257 14.48 6.84 8.05
N SER A 258 13.92 7.97 8.49
CA SER A 258 12.48 8.16 8.64
C SER A 258 11.72 8.34 7.32
N SER A 259 12.39 8.55 6.18
CA SER A 259 11.72 9.05 4.97
C SER A 259 12.48 8.93 3.65
N ARG A 260 13.80 8.68 3.63
CA ARG A 260 14.49 8.46 2.35
C ARG A 260 14.08 7.12 1.73
N ARG A 261 14.19 6.98 0.40
CA ARG A 261 13.88 5.73 -0.29
C ARG A 261 14.85 4.60 0.10
N ASP A 262 16.12 4.95 0.25
CA ASP A 262 17.21 4.13 0.78
C ASP A 262 17.23 4.07 2.33
N ALA A 263 16.05 4.10 2.95
CA ALA A 263 15.96 4.08 4.40
C ALA A 263 16.40 2.76 5.03
N PHE A 264 16.37 1.65 4.31
CA PHE A 264 16.70 0.33 4.85
C PHE A 264 18.16 -0.02 4.59
N ALA A 265 18.85 -0.49 5.62
CA ALA A 265 20.25 -0.88 5.55
C ALA A 265 20.47 -2.28 6.14
N SER A 266 21.44 -3.00 5.56
CA SER A 266 21.96 -4.24 6.13
C SER A 266 22.91 -3.92 7.29
N MET A 267 22.66 -4.50 8.46
CA MET A 267 23.44 -4.30 9.67
C MET A 267 24.44 -5.43 9.85
N ASN A 268 25.73 -5.09 9.93
CA ASN A 268 26.85 -6.03 10.14
C ASN A 268 27.00 -7.09 9.03
N ILE A 269 26.43 -6.86 7.85
CA ILE A 269 26.55 -7.72 6.66
C ILE A 269 26.31 -6.88 5.41
N GLN A 270 26.80 -7.33 4.26
CA GLN A 270 26.41 -6.79 2.96
C GLN A 270 24.95 -7.20 2.61
N PRO A 271 24.22 -6.40 1.80
CA PRO A 271 22.98 -6.87 1.16
C PRO A 271 23.20 -8.18 0.40
N ILE A 272 22.19 -9.05 0.38
CA ILE A 272 22.25 -10.37 -0.29
C ILE A 272 22.40 -10.19 -1.79
N ALA A 273 21.60 -9.30 -2.37
CA ALA A 273 21.58 -9.07 -3.81
C ALA A 273 21.25 -7.60 -4.14
N ARG A 274 21.69 -7.19 -5.33
CA ARG A 274 21.29 -5.96 -6.02
C ARG A 274 20.39 -6.35 -7.19
N VAL A 275 19.27 -5.66 -7.35
CA VAL A 275 18.38 -5.79 -8.51
C VAL A 275 18.37 -4.48 -9.28
N GLU A 276 18.83 -4.52 -10.52
CA GLU A 276 19.00 -3.35 -11.39
C GLU A 276 18.45 -3.68 -12.78
N GLY A 277 17.40 -2.96 -13.20
CA GLY A 277 16.66 -3.34 -14.40
C GLY A 277 16.18 -4.78 -14.30
N SER A 278 16.62 -5.64 -15.24
CA SER A 278 16.31 -7.08 -15.26
C SER A 278 17.33 -8.00 -14.62
N GLU A 279 18.38 -7.44 -14.04
CA GLU A 279 19.47 -8.23 -13.53
C GLU A 279 19.40 -8.38 -12.01
N VAL A 280 19.61 -9.62 -11.54
CA VAL A 280 19.78 -9.94 -10.12
C VAL A 280 21.23 -10.35 -9.90
N ARG A 281 21.99 -9.54 -9.15
CA ARG A 281 23.40 -9.81 -8.80
C ARG A 281 23.51 -10.12 -7.31
N PHE A 282 24.03 -11.29 -6.96
CA PHE A 282 24.33 -11.64 -5.57
C PHE A 282 25.67 -11.03 -5.13
N ASN A 283 25.71 -10.44 -3.93
CA ASN A 283 26.92 -9.80 -3.39
C ASN A 283 27.66 -10.67 -2.36
N GLY A 284 27.21 -11.91 -2.13
CA GLY A 284 27.82 -12.81 -1.16
C GLY A 284 27.01 -14.08 -0.90
N HIS A 285 27.26 -14.71 0.25
CA HIS A 285 26.62 -15.95 0.65
C HIS A 285 25.11 -15.78 0.90
N HIS A 286 24.31 -16.61 0.24
CA HIS A 286 22.87 -16.73 0.41
C HIS A 286 22.47 -18.21 0.51
N LEU A 287 21.34 -18.47 1.17
CA LEU A 287 20.73 -19.78 1.19
C LEU A 287 19.96 -19.99 -0.12
N LYS A 288 20.23 -21.11 -0.77
CA LYS A 288 19.51 -21.53 -1.98
C LYS A 288 18.13 -22.06 -1.62
N ARG A 289 17.28 -22.21 -2.63
CA ARG A 289 15.96 -22.83 -2.48
C ARG A 289 16.12 -24.24 -1.92
N SER A 290 15.26 -24.61 -0.97
CA SER A 290 15.14 -25.98 -0.47
C SER A 290 14.24 -26.80 -1.40
N GLU A 291 14.36 -28.13 -1.32
CA GLU A 291 13.44 -29.07 -1.98
C GLU A 291 12.14 -29.30 -1.18
N GLY A 292 12.05 -28.73 0.04
CA GLY A 292 10.91 -28.85 0.95
C GLY A 292 11.27 -29.52 2.27
#